data_AF-A0A974GZ95-F1
#
_entry.id   AF-A0A974GZ95-F1
#
_cell.length_a   1.000
_cell.length_b   1.000
_cell.length_c   1.000
_cell.angle_alpha   90.00
_cell.angle_beta   90.00
_cell.angle_gamma   90.00
#
_symmetry.space_group_name_H-M   'P 1'
#
loop_
_entity.id
_entity.type
_entity.pdbx_description
1 polymer ?
#
loop_
_entity_poly.entity_id
_entity_poly.type
_entity_poly.pdbx_seq_one_letter_code
_entity_poly.pdbx_strand_id
1 'polypeptide(L)'
;MNQFETKFVYGNELFKTHCKKWLRYIDDVFVLWAGPYWTLERFVQEINNSLPFIKFSLSAHLEEIPFLDTRVYKQGGCLKTDLYVKSTDRNLLLHYRSFHPPQLKRALPKSQLSRVKRIVASSEIADKRLTEMCNKFREREYPDNLLNRQLEEIKSQERSEMLKGKEKNRENHVTFVTQYNTLSKQVANILRRHWPLVKDNLPQVTAFDRPPVIAYKKGRSLGSMLVHSDIGRNSKQKNMEIRGKVGSYPCLNCSCCSNVQVGENVFHPRKGYPIKIRGRYSCGSTYAVYVIKCPCGIAYVGQTKRTVRERIREHKSAIRTGKKDQTVAGHFIERAHRVNQLKFQIIETVEPKRRGGDRLKELLYKEAYWIRKLETLEPGGLNKEYDLSPIFDDFNIALICFYSDFMYSIIFLCLTDNFTLDIWSASN
;
A
#
# COMPACT_ATOMS: atom_id res chain seq x y z
N MET A 1 14.28 7.04 7.48
CA MET A 1 13.96 8.30 8.20
C MET A 1 15.11 8.88 8.99
N ASN A 2 15.71 8.23 10.00
CA ASN A 2 16.78 8.88 10.79
C ASN A 2 17.97 9.39 9.93
N GLN A 3 18.50 8.56 9.03
CA GLN A 3 19.55 8.99 8.08
C GLN A 3 19.14 10.15 7.17
N PHE A 4 17.85 10.22 6.82
CA PHE A 4 17.31 11.31 6.02
C PHE A 4 17.29 12.62 6.82
N GLU A 5 16.85 12.56 8.08
CA GLU A 5 16.85 13.71 8.98
C GLU A 5 18.27 14.26 9.19
N THR A 6 19.24 13.38 9.46
CA THR A 6 20.64 13.78 9.63
C THR A 6 21.21 14.44 8.38
N LYS A 7 20.89 13.93 7.19
CA LYS A 7 21.50 14.38 5.94
C LYS A 7 20.84 15.63 5.34
N PHE A 8 19.52 15.73 5.42
CA PHE A 8 18.74 16.73 4.67
C PHE A 8 17.97 17.72 5.56
N VAL A 9 17.70 17.35 6.83
CA VAL A 9 16.90 18.19 7.74
C VAL A 9 17.80 19.02 8.64
N TYR A 10 18.65 18.38 9.45
CA TYR A 10 19.43 19.08 10.49
C TYR A 10 20.53 19.98 9.93
N GLY A 11 21.00 19.70 8.72
CA GLY A 11 21.98 20.54 8.02
C GLY A 11 21.41 21.79 7.37
N ASN A 12 20.08 21.89 7.22
CA ASN A 12 19.43 22.96 6.47
C ASN A 12 19.45 24.30 7.23
N GLU A 13 19.77 25.39 6.55
CA GLU A 13 19.88 26.73 7.18
C GLU A 13 18.52 27.28 7.66
N LEU A 14 17.43 27.02 6.93
CA LEU A 14 16.08 27.40 7.36
C LEU A 14 15.68 26.63 8.62
N PHE A 15 16.03 25.34 8.70
CA PHE A 15 15.81 24.53 9.89
C PHE A 15 16.56 25.10 11.10
N LYS A 16 17.86 25.37 10.98
CA LYS A 16 18.67 25.90 12.09
C LYS A 16 18.17 27.26 12.58
N THR A 17 17.69 28.09 11.66
CA THR A 17 17.25 29.46 11.97
C THR A 17 15.87 29.49 12.63
N HIS A 18 14.91 28.71 12.11
CA HIS A 18 13.51 28.85 12.47
C HIS A 18 12.93 27.67 13.26
N CYS A 19 13.48 26.46 13.18
CA CYS A 19 12.95 25.32 13.91
C CYS A 19 13.30 25.42 15.41
N LYS A 20 12.29 25.56 16.27
CA LYS A 20 12.45 25.54 17.73
C LYS A 20 12.35 24.13 18.31
N LYS A 21 11.53 23.28 17.70
CA LYS A 21 11.37 21.89 18.14
C LYS A 21 11.03 21.01 16.95
N TRP A 22 11.69 19.87 16.85
CA TRP A 22 11.41 18.80 15.90
C TRP A 22 11.15 17.50 16.68
N LEU A 23 9.95 16.97 16.59
CA LEU A 23 9.54 15.72 17.24
C LEU A 23 8.98 14.79 16.18
N ARG A 24 9.57 13.60 16.03
CA ARG A 24 9.08 12.58 15.10
C ARG A 24 8.51 11.39 15.85
N TYR A 25 7.35 10.92 15.42
CA TYR A 25 6.73 9.68 15.85
C TYR A 25 6.46 8.80 14.62
N ILE A 26 7.34 7.82 14.40
CA ILE A 26 7.33 6.97 13.20
C ILE A 26 7.41 7.84 11.93
N ASP A 27 6.28 8.06 11.28
CA ASP A 27 6.07 8.76 10.01
C ASP A 27 5.48 10.18 10.22
N ASP A 28 4.99 10.48 11.42
CA ASP A 28 4.39 11.77 11.75
C ASP A 28 5.42 12.71 12.39
N VAL A 29 5.52 13.94 11.89
CA VAL A 29 6.44 14.96 12.45
C VAL A 29 5.66 16.15 13.01
N PHE A 30 5.93 16.48 14.26
CA PHE A 30 5.52 17.71 14.92
C PHE A 30 6.67 18.71 14.97
N VAL A 31 6.40 19.93 14.49
CA VAL A 31 7.40 21.00 14.45
C VAL A 31 6.84 22.27 15.08
N LEU A 32 7.68 22.93 15.87
CA LEU A 32 7.46 24.32 16.29
C LEU A 32 8.36 25.22 15.45
N TRP A 33 7.75 25.97 14.54
CA TRP A 33 8.48 26.85 13.62
C TRP A 33 8.34 28.31 14.03
N ALA A 34 9.46 28.95 14.36
CA ALA A 34 9.56 30.37 14.68
C ALA A 34 10.12 31.15 13.48
N GLY A 35 9.31 31.21 12.42
CA GLY A 35 9.62 31.93 11.20
C GLY A 35 8.34 32.20 10.40
N PRO A 36 8.42 33.02 9.34
CA PRO A 36 7.31 33.22 8.43
C PRO A 36 6.84 31.90 7.80
N TYR A 37 5.55 31.83 7.43
CA TYR A 37 4.99 30.63 6.80
C TYR A 37 5.70 30.24 5.50
N TRP A 38 6.08 31.22 4.69
CA TRP A 38 6.82 30.96 3.45
C TRP A 38 8.20 30.32 3.67
N THR A 39 8.88 30.58 4.81
CA THR A 39 10.17 29.92 5.10
C THR A 39 9.97 28.45 5.44
N LEU A 40 8.86 28.12 6.07
CA LEU A 40 8.46 26.74 6.35
C LEU A 40 8.08 26.00 5.06
N GLU A 41 7.27 26.62 4.20
CA GLU A 41 6.91 26.03 2.90
C GLU A 41 8.15 25.75 2.07
N ARG A 42 9.07 26.72 1.98
CA ARG A 42 10.33 26.56 1.27
C ARG A 42 11.17 25.41 1.84
N PHE A 43 11.26 25.33 3.17
CA PHE A 43 11.97 24.23 3.83
C PHE A 43 11.37 22.86 3.48
N VAL A 44 10.04 22.72 3.51
CA VAL A 44 9.37 21.47 3.12
C VAL A 44 9.60 21.14 1.64
N GLN A 45 9.59 22.16 0.76
CA GLN A 45 9.91 21.97 -0.66
C GLN A 45 11.35 21.48 -0.87
N GLU A 46 12.34 22.06 -0.18
CA GLU A 46 13.75 21.65 -0.25
C GLU A 46 13.93 20.19 0.18
N ILE A 47 13.26 19.79 1.25
CA ILE A 47 13.27 18.40 1.74
C ILE A 47 12.57 17.46 0.75
N ASN A 48 11.41 17.85 0.21
CA ASN A 48 10.67 17.08 -0.79
C ASN A 48 11.43 16.92 -2.11
N ASN A 49 12.35 17.85 -2.42
CA ASN A 49 13.21 17.78 -3.60
C ASN A 49 14.48 16.93 -3.36
N SER A 50 14.78 16.60 -2.11
CA SER A 50 15.99 15.86 -1.76
C SER A 50 15.93 14.38 -2.17
N LEU A 51 14.75 13.75 -2.10
CA LEU A 51 14.55 12.36 -2.51
C LEU A 51 13.21 12.18 -3.25
N PRO A 52 13.18 11.44 -4.37
CA PRO A 52 11.95 11.26 -5.15
C PRO A 52 10.91 10.36 -4.46
N PHE A 53 11.33 9.49 -3.53
CA PHE A 53 10.49 8.48 -2.87
C PHE A 53 10.00 8.87 -1.47
N ILE A 54 10.42 10.02 -0.93
CA ILE A 54 9.91 10.55 0.35
C ILE A 54 9.27 11.90 0.07
N LYS A 55 7.97 12.01 0.37
CA LYS A 55 7.19 13.24 0.21
C LYS A 55 6.43 13.55 1.49
N PHE A 56 6.75 14.69 2.06
CA PHE A 56 6.10 15.27 3.22
C PHE A 56 4.91 16.12 2.79
N SER A 57 3.78 15.93 3.47
CA SER A 57 2.58 16.76 3.31
C SER A 57 2.54 17.81 4.42
N LEU A 58 2.43 19.10 4.07
CA LEU A 58 2.43 20.20 5.04
C LEU A 58 1.01 20.51 5.54
N SER A 59 0.77 20.37 6.83
CA SER A 59 -0.39 20.96 7.52
C SER A 59 0.11 21.93 8.58
N ALA A 60 -0.33 23.18 8.48
CA ALA A 60 0.15 24.31 9.24
C ALA A 60 -1.00 25.14 9.81
N HIS A 61 -0.95 25.41 11.11
CA HIS A 61 -1.96 26.22 11.80
C HIS A 61 -1.29 27.10 12.87
N LEU A 62 -1.90 28.25 13.19
CA LEU A 62 -1.33 29.24 14.13
C LEU A 62 -1.82 29.06 15.57
N GLU A 63 -3.05 28.58 15.75
CA GLU A 63 -3.67 28.48 17.07
C GLU A 63 -3.65 27.05 17.62
N GLU A 64 -3.88 26.07 16.75
CA GLU A 64 -3.97 24.67 17.14
C GLU A 64 -3.66 23.70 16.01
N ILE A 65 -3.18 22.51 16.36
CA ILE A 65 -2.99 21.43 15.40
C ILE A 65 -3.31 20.06 16.00
N PRO A 66 -3.91 19.14 15.23
CA PRO A 66 -3.89 17.73 15.58
C PRO A 66 -2.50 17.12 15.34
N PHE A 67 -2.00 16.37 16.33
CA PHE A 67 -0.83 15.51 16.21
C PHE A 67 -1.11 14.18 16.93
N LEU A 68 -1.13 13.08 16.17
CA LEU A 68 -1.56 11.76 16.65
C LEU A 68 -2.96 11.80 17.31
N ASP A 69 -3.04 11.43 18.57
CA ASP A 69 -4.24 11.44 19.40
C ASP A 69 -4.37 12.69 20.28
N THR A 70 -3.55 13.72 20.03
CA THR A 70 -3.48 14.97 20.80
C THR A 70 -3.78 16.18 19.92
N ARG A 71 -4.61 17.10 20.42
CA ARG A 71 -4.78 18.46 19.88
C ARG A 71 -3.89 19.38 20.69
N VAL A 72 -2.88 19.95 20.06
CA VAL A 72 -1.99 20.94 20.68
C VAL A 72 -2.55 22.32 20.34
N TYR A 73 -2.75 23.18 21.33
CA TYR A 73 -3.28 24.53 21.12
C TYR A 73 -2.58 25.56 21.99
N LYS A 74 -2.57 26.81 21.54
CA LYS A 74 -1.96 27.95 22.26
C LYS A 74 -2.99 28.60 23.17
N GLN A 75 -2.66 28.76 24.46
CA GLN A 75 -3.49 29.52 25.40
C GLN A 75 -2.59 30.27 26.40
N GLY A 76 -2.77 31.59 26.50
CA GLY A 76 -1.99 32.42 27.44
C GLY A 76 -0.49 32.39 27.21
N GLY A 77 -0.05 32.31 25.95
CA GLY A 77 1.37 32.21 25.58
C GLY A 77 2.01 30.83 25.81
N CYS A 78 1.29 29.88 26.40
CA CYS A 78 1.75 28.52 26.65
C CYS A 78 1.08 27.51 25.70
N LEU A 79 1.76 26.39 25.45
CA LEU A 79 1.17 25.24 24.76
C LEU A 79 0.38 24.39 25.74
N LYS A 80 -0.86 24.11 25.40
CA LYS A 80 -1.72 23.16 26.09
C LYS A 80 -2.12 22.05 25.14
N THR A 81 -2.57 20.95 25.74
CA THR A 81 -2.93 19.73 25.03
C THR A 81 -4.31 19.27 25.44
N ASP A 82 -5.07 18.77 24.48
CA ASP A 82 -6.39 18.15 24.65
C ASP A 82 -6.45 16.87 23.80
N LEU A 83 -7.45 16.03 24.04
CA LEU A 83 -7.70 14.82 23.26
C LEU A 83 -8.17 15.20 21.85
N TYR A 84 -7.50 14.68 20.81
CA TYR A 84 -7.99 14.80 19.43
C TYR A 84 -8.85 13.59 19.07
N VAL A 85 -10.04 13.86 18.50
CA VAL A 85 -10.97 12.84 18.00
C VAL A 85 -11.33 13.22 16.57
N LYS A 86 -11.10 12.30 15.62
CA LYS A 86 -11.50 12.50 14.22
C LYS A 86 -13.02 12.52 14.12
N SER A 87 -13.56 13.36 13.23
CA SER A 87 -15.01 13.45 12.97
C SER A 87 -15.64 12.12 12.53
N THR A 88 -14.83 11.19 12.02
CA THR A 88 -15.23 9.85 11.59
C THR A 88 -15.11 8.77 12.67
N ASP A 89 -14.77 9.11 13.91
CA ASP A 89 -14.67 8.14 15.02
C ASP A 89 -16.03 7.52 15.35
N ARG A 90 -16.16 6.19 15.16
CA ARG A 90 -17.38 5.43 15.44
C ARG A 90 -17.38 4.74 16.81
N ASN A 91 -16.58 5.22 17.77
CA ASN A 91 -16.42 4.61 19.08
C ASN A 91 -16.08 3.11 18.97
N LEU A 92 -14.95 2.76 18.36
CA LEU A 92 -14.52 1.37 18.12
C LEU A 92 -14.06 0.62 19.39
N LEU A 93 -14.46 1.08 20.57
CA LEU A 93 -14.16 0.44 21.85
C LEU A 93 -14.74 -0.98 21.91
N LEU A 94 -14.03 -1.85 22.63
CA LEU A 94 -14.42 -3.25 22.75
C LEU A 94 -15.69 -3.39 23.58
N HIS A 95 -16.74 -4.02 23.05
CA HIS A 95 -17.98 -4.27 23.79
C HIS A 95 -17.79 -5.15 25.04
N TYR A 96 -18.46 -4.83 26.15
CA TYR A 96 -18.26 -5.55 27.42
C TYR A 96 -18.68 -7.03 27.35
N ARG A 97 -19.74 -7.34 26.60
CA ARG A 97 -20.19 -8.74 26.36
C ARG A 97 -19.34 -9.52 25.34
N SER A 98 -18.34 -8.89 24.73
CA SER A 98 -17.50 -9.57 23.75
C SER A 98 -16.67 -10.71 24.37
N PHE A 99 -16.33 -11.69 23.53
CA PHE A 99 -15.54 -12.85 23.88
C PHE A 99 -14.04 -12.52 23.97
N HIS A 100 -13.66 -11.85 25.05
CA HIS A 100 -12.28 -11.46 25.35
C HIS A 100 -11.95 -11.75 26.82
N PRO A 101 -10.65 -11.88 27.18
CA PRO A 101 -10.23 -12.05 28.55
C PRO A 101 -10.87 -11.00 29.48
N PRO A 102 -11.48 -11.41 30.62
CA PRO A 102 -12.14 -10.47 31.53
C PRO A 102 -11.19 -9.41 32.10
N GLN A 103 -9.91 -9.76 32.29
CA GLN A 103 -8.87 -8.84 32.74
C GLN A 103 -8.64 -7.72 31.73
N LEU A 104 -8.60 -8.05 30.42
CA LEU A 104 -8.45 -7.07 29.36
C LEU A 104 -9.62 -6.08 29.38
N LYS A 105 -10.86 -6.60 29.40
CA LYS A 105 -12.06 -5.76 29.48
C LYS A 105 -12.01 -4.85 30.71
N ARG A 106 -11.63 -5.36 31.88
CA ARG A 106 -11.48 -4.53 33.09
C ARG A 106 -10.34 -3.49 33.02
N ALA A 107 -9.27 -3.76 32.28
CA ALA A 107 -8.13 -2.86 32.17
C ALA A 107 -8.34 -1.74 31.13
N LEU A 108 -9.18 -1.97 30.12
CA LEU A 108 -9.39 -1.03 29.01
C LEU A 108 -9.87 0.36 29.48
N PRO A 109 -10.93 0.51 30.31
CA PRO A 109 -11.38 1.84 30.72
C PRO A 109 -10.31 2.57 31.53
N LYS A 110 -9.69 1.90 32.51
CA LYS A 110 -8.54 2.44 33.25
C LYS A 110 -7.45 2.97 32.31
N SER A 111 -7.03 2.19 31.31
CA SER A 111 -5.99 2.62 30.38
C SER A 111 -6.37 3.86 29.56
N GLN A 112 -7.63 3.97 29.14
CA GLN A 112 -8.12 5.09 28.33
C GLN A 112 -8.34 6.34 29.18
N LEU A 113 -8.89 6.19 30.38
CA LEU A 113 -9.04 7.30 31.33
C LEU A 113 -7.66 7.83 31.76
N SER A 114 -6.70 6.94 32.03
CA SER A 114 -5.33 7.36 32.34
C SER A 114 -4.68 8.07 31.15
N ARG A 115 -5.03 7.69 29.92
CA ARG A 115 -4.57 8.39 28.71
C ARG A 115 -5.14 9.81 28.64
N VAL A 116 -6.44 9.98 28.89
CA VAL A 116 -7.08 11.32 28.97
C VAL A 116 -6.35 12.20 30.00
N LYS A 117 -6.13 11.69 31.21
CA LYS A 117 -5.46 12.46 32.29
C LYS A 117 -4.02 12.85 31.95
N ARG A 118 -3.28 12.03 31.18
CA ARG A 118 -1.92 12.37 30.71
C ARG A 118 -1.94 13.42 29.59
N ILE A 119 -2.85 13.28 28.63
CA ILE A 119 -2.91 14.16 27.45
C ILE A 119 -3.48 15.53 27.80
N VAL A 120 -4.61 15.59 28.52
CA VAL A 120 -5.30 16.87 28.75
C VAL A 120 -4.56 17.71 29.79
N ALA A 121 -4.17 18.93 29.42
CA ALA A 121 -3.38 19.81 30.28
C ALA A 121 -4.23 20.62 31.27
N SER A 122 -5.42 21.08 30.87
CA SER A 122 -6.34 21.82 31.75
C SER A 122 -7.13 20.85 32.63
N SER A 123 -7.20 21.14 33.93
CA SER A 123 -7.99 20.37 34.89
C SER A 123 -9.49 20.44 34.58
N GLU A 124 -10.01 21.62 34.23
CA GLU A 124 -11.43 21.80 33.92
C GLU A 124 -11.84 20.98 32.69
N ILE A 125 -11.02 21.01 31.63
CA ILE A 125 -11.26 20.23 30.42
C ILE A 125 -11.07 18.74 30.68
N ALA A 126 -10.12 18.35 31.53
CA ALA A 126 -9.84 16.95 31.83
C ALA A 126 -11.07 16.24 32.43
N ASP A 127 -11.79 16.85 33.36
CA ASP A 127 -12.99 16.24 33.95
C ASP A 127 -14.12 16.05 32.94
N LYS A 128 -14.30 17.02 32.04
CA LYS A 128 -15.23 16.89 30.91
C LYS A 128 -14.85 15.73 30.00
N ARG A 129 -13.57 15.64 29.59
CA ARG A 129 -13.06 14.57 28.71
C ARG A 129 -13.12 13.18 29.36
N LEU A 130 -12.88 13.09 30.68
CA LEU A 130 -13.03 11.85 31.42
C LEU A 130 -14.49 11.39 31.44
N THR A 131 -15.43 12.32 31.62
CA THR A 131 -16.87 12.03 31.59
C THR A 131 -17.32 11.57 30.21
N GLU A 132 -16.87 12.24 29.15
CA GLU A 132 -17.10 11.83 27.75
C GLU A 132 -16.57 10.42 27.48
N MET A 133 -15.37 10.10 27.96
CA MET A 133 -14.77 8.76 27.83
C MET A 133 -15.58 7.70 28.58
N CYS A 134 -16.04 7.99 29.80
CA CYS A 134 -16.93 7.09 30.54
C CYS A 134 -18.24 6.82 29.78
N ASN A 135 -18.85 7.86 29.18
CA ASN A 135 -20.06 7.69 28.36
C ASN A 135 -19.80 6.77 27.16
N LYS A 136 -18.67 6.92 26.46
CA LYS A 136 -18.27 6.00 25.38
C LYS A 136 -18.16 4.54 25.84
N PHE A 137 -17.73 4.28 27.09
CA PHE A 137 -17.72 2.93 27.65
C PHE A 137 -19.10 2.45 28.09
N ARG A 138 -19.98 3.33 28.60
CA ARG A 138 -21.38 2.99 28.91
C ARG A 138 -22.15 2.54 27.67
N GLU A 139 -21.97 3.24 26.55
CA GLU A 139 -22.52 2.83 25.24
C GLU A 139 -22.05 1.43 24.80
N ARG A 140 -20.92 0.95 25.35
CA ARG A 140 -20.37 -0.40 25.11
C ARG A 140 -20.72 -1.40 26.22
N GLU A 141 -21.74 -1.08 27.02
CA GLU A 141 -22.29 -1.88 28.14
C GLU A 141 -21.29 -2.17 29.27
N TYR A 142 -20.33 -1.28 29.52
CA TYR A 142 -19.45 -1.43 30.68
C TYR A 142 -20.20 -1.12 31.99
N PRO A 143 -20.02 -1.92 33.05
CA PRO A 143 -20.67 -1.67 34.34
C PRO A 143 -20.28 -0.32 34.97
N ASP A 144 -21.26 0.45 35.43
CA ASP A 144 -21.02 1.77 36.05
C ASP A 144 -20.16 1.70 37.30
N ASN A 145 -20.34 0.67 38.13
CA ASN A 145 -19.51 0.47 39.33
C ASN A 145 -18.01 0.33 38.99
N LEU A 146 -17.69 -0.33 37.88
CA LEU A 146 -16.32 -0.46 37.39
C LEU A 146 -15.78 0.89 36.90
N LEU A 147 -16.58 1.61 36.11
CA LEU A 147 -16.19 2.90 35.54
C LEU A 147 -15.99 3.95 36.63
N ASN A 148 -16.95 4.09 37.55
CA ASN A 148 -16.89 5.07 38.63
C ASN A 148 -15.69 4.81 39.55
N ARG A 149 -15.46 3.55 39.95
CA ARG A 149 -14.28 3.22 40.77
C ARG A 149 -12.96 3.56 40.08
N GLN A 150 -12.85 3.29 38.78
CA GLN A 150 -11.63 3.61 38.01
C GLN A 150 -11.47 5.11 37.75
N LEU A 151 -12.59 5.82 37.58
CA LEU A 151 -12.61 7.27 37.44
C LEU A 151 -12.08 7.95 38.71
N GLU A 152 -12.58 7.55 39.88
CA GLU A 152 -12.11 8.08 41.17
C GLU A 152 -10.62 7.80 41.39
N GLU A 153 -10.17 6.57 41.10
CA GLU A 153 -8.75 6.21 41.19
C GLU A 153 -7.85 7.09 40.30
N ILE A 154 -8.34 7.51 39.13
CA ILE A 154 -7.57 8.33 38.19
C ILE A 154 -7.67 9.81 38.53
N LYS A 155 -8.80 10.26 39.07
CA LYS A 155 -8.97 11.63 39.56
C LYS A 155 -8.05 11.93 40.73
N SER A 156 -7.84 10.97 41.63
CA SER A 156 -6.95 11.10 42.78
C SER A 156 -5.46 11.12 42.40
N GLN A 157 -5.10 10.77 41.16
CA GLN A 157 -3.71 10.78 40.69
C GLN A 157 -3.32 12.14 40.11
N GLU A 158 -2.16 12.63 40.54
CA GLU A 158 -1.53 13.83 40.01
C GLU A 158 -1.01 13.60 38.59
N ARG A 159 -1.33 14.52 37.68
CA ARG A 159 -0.91 14.42 36.27
C ARG A 159 0.61 14.38 36.15
N SER A 160 1.31 15.18 36.97
CA SER A 160 2.77 15.27 36.99
C SER A 160 3.43 13.92 37.30
N GLU A 161 2.83 13.13 38.19
CA GLU A 161 3.31 11.79 38.53
C GLU A 161 3.04 10.78 37.41
N MET A 162 1.90 10.89 36.74
CA MET A 162 1.53 10.00 35.63
C MET A 162 2.42 10.18 34.38
N LEU A 163 3.10 11.32 34.26
CA LEU A 163 4.06 11.60 33.19
C LEU A 163 5.47 11.07 33.49
N LYS A 164 5.79 10.78 34.76
CA LYS A 164 7.09 10.20 35.11
C LYS A 164 7.18 8.78 34.54
N GLY A 165 8.30 8.49 33.88
CA GLY A 165 8.60 7.13 33.43
C GLY A 165 8.68 6.19 34.63
N LYS A 166 7.91 5.11 34.62
CA LYS A 166 8.06 4.05 35.63
C LYS A 166 9.24 3.16 35.26
N GLU A 167 10.09 2.87 36.23
CA GLU A 167 11.12 1.83 36.05
C GLU A 167 10.42 0.50 35.73
N LYS A 168 10.83 -0.10 34.61
CA LYS A 168 10.35 -1.44 34.26
C LYS A 168 11.10 -2.44 35.12
N ASN A 169 10.41 -2.97 36.13
CA ASN A 169 10.88 -4.18 36.81
C ASN A 169 11.00 -5.31 35.77
N ARG A 170 12.22 -5.61 35.34
CA ARG A 170 12.54 -6.73 34.46
C ARG A 170 12.61 -8.02 35.28
N GLU A 171 11.53 -8.35 35.99
CA GLU A 171 11.43 -9.67 36.58
C GLU A 171 11.34 -10.71 35.45
N ASN A 172 12.22 -11.70 35.48
CA ASN A 172 12.25 -12.80 34.51
C ASN A 172 11.06 -13.75 34.75
N HIS A 173 9.89 -13.41 34.23
CA HIS A 173 8.73 -14.31 34.21
C HIS A 173 8.62 -15.01 32.86
N VAL A 174 8.49 -16.34 32.89
CA VAL A 174 8.14 -17.10 31.69
C VAL A 174 6.72 -16.77 31.28
N THR A 175 6.50 -16.47 29.99
CA THR A 175 5.17 -16.20 29.46
C THR A 175 4.65 -17.42 28.69
N PHE A 176 3.54 -18.00 29.15
CA PHE A 176 2.84 -19.06 28.43
C PHE A 176 1.80 -18.45 27.49
N VAL A 177 2.06 -18.50 26.19
CA VAL A 177 1.22 -17.87 25.16
C VAL A 177 0.27 -18.89 24.54
N THR A 178 -1.05 -18.71 24.70
CA THR A 178 -2.07 -19.60 24.13
C THR A 178 -3.22 -18.81 23.48
N GLN A 179 -4.13 -19.48 22.77
CA GLN A 179 -5.33 -18.83 22.21
C GLN A 179 -6.43 -18.69 23.26
N TYR A 180 -7.13 -17.55 23.27
CA TYR A 180 -8.30 -17.38 24.15
C TYR A 180 -9.50 -18.16 23.63
N ASN A 181 -10.03 -19.06 24.46
CA ASN A 181 -11.20 -19.90 24.20
C ASN A 181 -11.95 -20.20 25.52
N THR A 182 -13.05 -20.96 25.44
CA THR A 182 -13.92 -21.26 26.59
C THR A 182 -13.21 -22.06 27.67
N LEU A 183 -12.19 -22.83 27.32
CA LEU A 183 -11.38 -23.67 28.22
C LEU A 183 -10.19 -22.92 28.81
N SER A 184 -9.88 -21.69 28.37
CA SER A 184 -8.69 -20.96 28.80
C SER A 184 -8.57 -20.82 30.33
N LYS A 185 -9.70 -20.62 31.05
CA LYS A 185 -9.69 -20.56 32.51
C LYS A 185 -9.32 -21.90 33.15
N GLN A 186 -9.81 -23.00 32.61
CA GLN A 186 -9.50 -24.35 33.09
C GLN A 186 -8.03 -24.68 32.83
N VAL A 187 -7.54 -24.42 31.62
CA VAL A 187 -6.11 -24.58 31.26
C VAL A 187 -5.22 -23.79 32.20
N ALA A 188 -5.58 -22.53 32.49
CA ALA A 188 -4.84 -21.71 33.43
C ALA A 188 -4.80 -22.28 34.86
N ASN A 189 -5.90 -22.89 35.31
CA ASN A 189 -5.97 -23.49 36.63
C ASN A 189 -5.16 -24.79 36.71
N ILE A 190 -5.23 -25.63 35.67
CA ILE A 190 -4.43 -26.86 35.56
C ILE A 190 -2.94 -26.49 35.56
N LEU A 191 -2.54 -25.52 34.73
CA LEU A 191 -1.14 -25.10 34.64
C LEU A 191 -0.60 -24.61 35.99
N ARG A 192 -1.36 -23.77 36.71
CA ARG A 192 -0.94 -23.31 38.05
C ARG A 192 -0.90 -24.43 39.09
N ARG A 193 -1.89 -25.33 39.06
CA ARG A 193 -1.97 -26.46 40.01
C ARG A 193 -0.80 -27.43 39.85
N HIS A 194 -0.41 -27.71 38.61
CA HIS A 194 0.64 -28.68 38.29
C HIS A 194 1.99 -28.03 37.99
N TRP A 195 2.14 -26.71 38.14
CA TRP A 195 3.42 -26.03 37.96
C TRP A 195 4.56 -26.57 38.85
N PRO A 196 4.31 -26.95 40.13
CA PRO A 196 5.35 -27.56 40.95
C PRO A 196 6.02 -28.76 40.30
N LEU A 197 5.25 -29.60 39.58
CA LEU A 197 5.83 -30.76 38.86
C LEU A 197 6.86 -30.33 37.81
N VAL A 198 6.64 -29.21 37.12
CA VAL A 198 7.60 -28.69 36.13
C VAL A 198 8.85 -28.17 36.83
N LYS A 199 8.67 -27.48 37.97
CA LYS A 199 9.78 -26.96 38.78
C LYS A 199 10.63 -28.09 39.36
N ASP A 200 10.00 -29.11 39.93
CA ASP A 200 10.67 -30.22 40.60
C ASP A 200 11.44 -31.12 39.62
N ASN A 201 10.93 -31.27 38.39
CA ASN A 201 11.61 -32.04 37.33
C ASN A 201 12.71 -31.24 36.60
N LEU A 202 12.73 -29.91 36.72
CA LEU A 202 13.70 -29.03 36.05
C LEU A 202 14.29 -27.98 37.01
N PRO A 203 14.89 -28.39 38.15
CA PRO A 203 15.40 -27.46 39.17
C PRO A 203 16.55 -26.57 38.66
N GLN A 204 17.26 -27.00 37.61
CA GLN A 204 18.33 -26.25 36.96
C GLN A 204 17.83 -25.03 36.18
N VAL A 205 16.53 -24.95 35.87
CA VAL A 205 15.94 -23.85 35.10
C VAL A 205 15.33 -22.81 36.04
N THR A 206 16.13 -21.82 36.44
CA THR A 206 15.70 -20.70 37.30
C THR A 206 14.51 -19.91 36.75
N ALA A 207 14.27 -19.95 35.44
CA ALA A 207 13.10 -19.34 34.81
C ALA A 207 11.76 -19.97 35.28
N PHE A 208 11.77 -21.18 35.85
CA PHE A 208 10.56 -21.87 36.33
C PHE A 208 10.29 -21.72 37.83
N ASP A 209 11.07 -20.89 38.53
CA ASP A 209 10.89 -20.66 39.97
C ASP A 209 9.50 -20.13 40.33
N ARG A 210 8.88 -19.38 39.40
CA ARG A 210 7.52 -18.83 39.51
C ARG A 210 6.63 -19.40 38.40
N PRO A 211 5.31 -19.54 38.66
CA PRO A 211 4.36 -19.95 37.62
C PRO A 211 4.32 -18.95 36.47
N PRO A 212 4.10 -19.42 35.23
CA PRO A 212 4.22 -18.57 34.06
C PRO A 212 3.05 -17.59 33.99
N VAL A 213 3.32 -16.42 33.44
CA VAL A 213 2.28 -15.44 33.09
C VAL A 213 1.57 -15.96 31.85
N ILE A 214 0.26 -16.17 31.96
CA ILE A 214 -0.54 -16.64 30.82
C ILE A 214 -0.96 -15.45 29.97
N ALA A 215 -0.49 -15.43 28.73
CA ALA A 215 -0.86 -14.44 27.74
C ALA A 215 -1.75 -15.07 26.66
N TYR A 216 -2.76 -14.32 26.22
CA TYR A 216 -3.72 -14.82 25.25
C TYR A 216 -3.57 -14.12 23.90
N LYS A 217 -3.42 -14.91 22.84
CA LYS A 217 -3.62 -14.51 21.45
C LYS A 217 -5.10 -14.57 21.09
N LYS A 218 -5.50 -13.76 20.10
CA LYS A 218 -6.84 -13.83 19.51
C LYS A 218 -7.07 -15.25 18.97
N GLY A 219 -8.18 -15.88 19.37
CA GLY A 219 -8.61 -17.15 18.79
C GLY A 219 -9.02 -17.01 17.33
N ARG A 220 -9.10 -18.12 16.59
CA ARG A 220 -9.64 -18.11 15.23
C ARG A 220 -11.11 -17.72 15.27
N SER A 221 -11.46 -16.62 14.62
CA SER A 221 -12.85 -16.23 14.37
C SER A 221 -13.31 -16.71 12.99
N LEU A 222 -14.62 -16.83 12.78
CA LEU A 222 -15.20 -17.06 11.45
C LEU A 222 -14.65 -16.05 10.44
N GLY A 223 -14.56 -14.77 10.81
CA GLY A 223 -13.93 -13.75 9.98
C GLY A 223 -12.49 -14.08 9.59
N SER A 224 -11.64 -14.52 10.53
CA SER A 224 -10.27 -14.94 10.20
C SER A 224 -10.19 -16.25 9.40
N MET A 225 -11.24 -17.09 9.45
CA MET A 225 -11.35 -18.34 8.69
C MET A 225 -11.88 -18.11 7.27
N LEU A 226 -12.74 -17.11 7.09
CA LEU A 226 -13.39 -16.80 5.82
C LEU A 226 -12.67 -15.69 5.05
N VAL A 227 -12.02 -14.77 5.77
CA VAL A 227 -11.27 -13.65 5.20
C VAL A 227 -9.79 -13.99 5.30
N HIS A 228 -9.18 -14.24 4.15
CA HIS A 228 -7.76 -14.47 4.02
C HIS A 228 -7.18 -13.42 3.08
N SER A 229 -5.98 -12.93 3.39
CA SER A 229 -5.21 -12.15 2.43
C SER A 229 -4.95 -13.04 1.21
N ASP A 230 -5.29 -12.55 0.02
CA ASP A 230 -5.02 -13.23 -1.25
C ASP A 230 -3.54 -13.03 -1.57
N ILE A 231 -2.69 -13.95 -1.10
CA ILE A 231 -1.23 -13.92 -1.31
C ILE A 231 -0.89 -14.38 -2.75
N GLY A 232 -1.83 -14.20 -3.69
CA GLY A 232 -1.74 -14.72 -5.05
C GLY A 232 -1.82 -16.25 -5.10
N ARG A 233 -1.61 -16.81 -6.29
CA ARG A 233 -1.46 -18.28 -6.41
C ARG A 233 -0.17 -18.68 -5.68
N ASN A 234 -0.26 -19.64 -4.76
CA ASN A 234 0.86 -20.53 -4.53
C ASN A 234 1.28 -21.06 -5.92
N SER A 235 2.52 -20.82 -6.34
CA SER A 235 3.10 -21.30 -7.61
C SER A 235 3.14 -22.83 -7.75
N LYS A 236 2.42 -23.56 -6.89
CA LYS A 236 2.25 -25.01 -6.90
C LYS A 236 0.88 -25.45 -7.44
N GLN A 237 0.20 -24.65 -8.25
CA GLN A 237 -0.55 -25.27 -9.32
C GLN A 237 0.49 -25.84 -10.27
N LYS A 238 0.88 -27.10 -10.02
CA LYS A 238 1.35 -28.00 -11.06
C LYS A 238 0.28 -27.98 -12.14
N ASN A 239 0.35 -27.01 -13.05
CA ASN A 239 0.01 -27.33 -14.42
C ASN A 239 0.84 -28.58 -14.69
N MET A 240 0.19 -29.66 -15.10
CA MET A 240 0.87 -30.67 -15.89
C MET A 240 1.53 -29.91 -17.04
N GLU A 241 2.77 -29.48 -16.83
CA GLU A 241 3.66 -29.02 -17.87
C GLU A 241 3.91 -30.24 -18.75
N ILE A 242 3.01 -30.45 -19.71
CA ILE A 242 3.47 -30.84 -21.02
C ILE A 242 4.51 -29.77 -21.36
N ARG A 243 5.80 -30.12 -21.28
CA ARG A 243 6.95 -29.29 -21.59
C ARG A 243 6.83 -28.75 -23.02
N GLY A 244 6.01 -27.73 -23.20
CA GLY A 244 5.75 -27.09 -24.48
C GLY A 244 6.75 -25.96 -24.66
N LYS A 245 7.43 -25.94 -25.81
CA LYS A 245 8.35 -24.86 -26.18
C LYS A 245 7.64 -23.50 -26.09
N VAL A 246 8.33 -22.50 -25.56
CA VAL A 246 7.81 -21.14 -25.36
C VAL A 246 7.89 -20.38 -26.69
N GLY A 247 6.90 -19.56 -27.04
CA GLY A 247 6.90 -18.80 -28.29
C GLY A 247 5.60 -18.87 -29.06
N SER A 248 5.65 -18.41 -30.31
CA SER A 248 4.51 -18.41 -31.22
C SER A 248 4.53 -19.62 -32.14
N TYR A 249 3.43 -20.36 -32.22
CA TYR A 249 3.31 -21.59 -33.01
C TYR A 249 2.00 -21.64 -33.81
N PRO A 250 1.99 -22.32 -34.98
CA PRO A 250 0.76 -22.55 -35.71
C PRO A 250 -0.21 -23.39 -34.88
N CYS A 251 -1.50 -23.07 -34.93
CA CYS A 251 -2.54 -23.88 -34.28
C CYS A 251 -2.92 -25.14 -35.07
N LEU A 252 -2.34 -25.33 -36.27
CA LEU A 252 -2.58 -26.42 -37.22
C LEU A 252 -4.03 -26.60 -37.72
N ASN A 253 -4.96 -25.77 -37.24
CA ASN A 253 -6.38 -25.84 -37.56
C ASN A 253 -6.93 -24.49 -38.08
N CYS A 254 -6.11 -23.72 -38.81
CA CYS A 254 -6.58 -22.52 -39.50
C CYS A 254 -5.73 -22.13 -40.71
N SER A 255 -6.35 -21.47 -41.69
CA SER A 255 -5.71 -20.94 -42.92
C SER A 255 -4.72 -19.78 -42.69
N CYS A 256 -4.55 -19.31 -41.45
CA CYS A 256 -3.51 -18.34 -41.10
C CYS A 256 -2.20 -19.03 -40.70
N CYS A 257 -2.19 -20.32 -40.39
CA CYS A 257 -1.00 -21.03 -39.91
C CYS A 257 0.18 -20.96 -40.88
N SER A 258 -0.07 -20.92 -42.19
CA SER A 258 0.96 -20.77 -43.24
C SER A 258 1.78 -19.49 -43.13
N ASN A 259 1.26 -18.48 -42.43
CA ASN A 259 1.86 -17.16 -42.28
C ASN A 259 2.41 -16.91 -40.88
N VAL A 260 2.33 -17.89 -39.97
CA VAL A 260 2.92 -17.79 -38.63
C VAL A 260 4.43 -17.86 -38.73
N GLN A 261 5.11 -16.90 -38.10
CA GLN A 261 6.54 -16.99 -37.83
C GLN A 261 6.76 -17.73 -36.52
N VAL A 262 7.32 -18.94 -36.63
CA VAL A 262 7.55 -19.83 -35.49
C VAL A 262 8.81 -19.42 -34.75
N GLY A 263 8.74 -19.38 -33.42
CA GLY A 263 9.93 -19.17 -32.60
C GLY A 263 9.66 -18.54 -31.24
N GLU A 264 10.66 -18.63 -30.38
CA GLU A 264 10.67 -18.10 -29.02
C GLU A 264 11.10 -16.63 -28.95
N ASN A 265 11.59 -16.09 -30.07
CA ASN A 265 12.09 -14.73 -30.17
C ASN A 265 11.36 -13.96 -31.26
N VAL A 266 11.04 -12.69 -30.98
CA VAL A 266 10.72 -11.69 -31.99
C VAL A 266 11.97 -10.84 -32.24
N PHE A 267 12.32 -10.63 -33.50
CA PHE A 267 13.51 -9.84 -33.87
C PHE A 267 13.09 -8.39 -34.11
N HIS A 268 13.88 -7.45 -33.59
CA HIS A 268 13.67 -6.03 -33.83
C HIS A 268 13.77 -5.74 -35.35
N PRO A 269 12.77 -5.10 -36.00
CA PRO A 269 12.72 -4.95 -37.45
C PRO A 269 13.97 -4.31 -38.08
N ARG A 270 14.49 -3.23 -37.45
CA ARG A 270 15.69 -2.52 -37.90
C ARG A 270 17.02 -3.02 -37.32
N LYS A 271 17.09 -3.15 -36.00
CA LYS A 271 18.33 -3.47 -35.26
C LYS A 271 18.65 -4.96 -35.21
N GLY A 272 17.72 -5.85 -35.57
CA GLY A 272 17.95 -7.28 -35.70
C GLY A 272 18.18 -8.07 -34.40
N TYR A 273 18.28 -7.44 -33.23
CA TYR A 273 18.49 -8.16 -31.97
C TYR A 273 17.24 -8.98 -31.57
N PRO A 274 17.44 -10.17 -30.96
CA PRO A 274 16.33 -11.03 -30.53
C PRO A 274 15.70 -10.54 -29.23
N ILE A 275 14.37 -10.56 -29.15
CA ILE A 275 13.58 -10.27 -27.95
C ILE A 275 12.80 -11.53 -27.57
N LYS A 276 13.08 -12.07 -26.39
CA LYS A 276 12.47 -13.32 -25.91
C LYS A 276 10.99 -13.15 -25.57
N ILE A 277 10.16 -14.03 -26.11
CA ILE A 277 8.74 -14.13 -25.87
C ILE A 277 8.51 -14.89 -24.56
N ARG A 278 7.67 -14.35 -23.67
CA ARG A 278 7.36 -14.92 -22.36
C ARG A 278 5.97 -15.55 -22.37
N GLY A 279 5.83 -16.69 -23.05
CA GLY A 279 4.58 -17.45 -23.11
C GLY A 279 4.45 -18.30 -24.36
N ARG A 280 3.50 -19.25 -24.35
CA ARG A 280 3.16 -20.07 -25.52
C ARG A 280 1.89 -19.54 -26.17
N TYR A 281 1.99 -19.16 -27.43
CA TYR A 281 0.91 -18.51 -28.17
C TYR A 281 0.59 -19.23 -29.47
N SER A 282 -0.67 -19.17 -29.89
CA SER A 282 -1.11 -19.76 -31.16
C SER A 282 -2.19 -18.89 -31.81
N CYS A 283 -2.60 -19.21 -33.04
CA CYS A 283 -3.66 -18.44 -33.71
C CYS A 283 -5.02 -18.47 -32.96
N GLY A 284 -5.19 -19.31 -31.93
CA GLY A 284 -6.36 -19.31 -31.04
C GLY A 284 -6.26 -18.35 -29.86
N SER A 285 -5.10 -17.72 -29.62
CA SER A 285 -4.93 -16.76 -28.53
C SER A 285 -5.87 -15.56 -28.68
N THR A 286 -6.41 -15.07 -27.56
CA THR A 286 -7.31 -13.90 -27.45
C THR A 286 -6.66 -12.85 -26.54
N TYR A 287 -7.10 -11.58 -26.62
CA TYR A 287 -6.47 -10.48 -25.87
C TYR A 287 -4.96 -10.46 -26.09
N ALA A 288 -4.58 -10.45 -27.36
CA ALA A 288 -3.22 -10.70 -27.81
C ALA A 288 -2.67 -9.48 -28.54
N VAL A 289 -1.38 -9.21 -28.32
CA VAL A 289 -0.57 -8.31 -29.14
C VAL A 289 0.21 -9.18 -30.12
N TYR A 290 0.19 -8.79 -31.39
CA TYR A 290 0.87 -9.49 -32.49
C TYR A 290 1.64 -8.50 -33.36
N VAL A 291 2.63 -9.02 -34.06
CA VAL A 291 3.45 -8.29 -35.04
C VAL A 291 3.18 -8.87 -36.41
N ILE A 292 2.94 -8.03 -37.41
CA ILE A 292 2.98 -8.37 -38.84
C ILE A 292 4.29 -7.84 -39.41
N LYS A 293 5.03 -8.69 -40.10
CA LYS A 293 6.27 -8.33 -40.79
C LYS A 293 6.04 -8.27 -42.29
N CYS A 294 6.48 -7.18 -42.88
CA CYS A 294 6.49 -6.96 -44.31
C CYS A 294 7.79 -7.47 -44.93
N PRO A 295 7.77 -7.97 -46.18
CA PRO A 295 8.98 -8.26 -46.94
C PRO A 295 9.97 -7.09 -47.06
N CYS A 296 9.49 -5.84 -46.97
CA CYS A 296 10.33 -4.63 -46.94
C CYS A 296 11.21 -4.48 -45.68
N GLY A 297 11.09 -5.37 -44.69
CA GLY A 297 11.85 -5.26 -43.43
C GLY A 297 11.21 -4.35 -42.38
N ILE A 298 10.07 -3.74 -42.68
CA ILE A 298 9.27 -2.98 -41.70
C ILE A 298 8.17 -3.86 -41.08
N ALA A 299 7.67 -3.44 -39.92
CA ALA A 299 6.67 -4.19 -39.17
C ALA A 299 5.51 -3.30 -38.70
N TYR A 300 4.39 -3.97 -38.41
CA TYR A 300 3.18 -3.43 -37.80
C TYR A 300 2.92 -4.18 -36.50
N VAL A 301 2.65 -3.46 -35.41
CA VAL A 301 2.15 -4.05 -34.16
C VAL A 301 0.66 -3.76 -34.06
N GLY A 302 -0.13 -4.77 -33.69
CA GLY A 302 -1.55 -4.60 -33.44
C GLY A 302 -2.03 -5.44 -32.26
N GLN A 303 -3.15 -5.05 -31.68
CA GLN A 303 -3.87 -5.85 -30.69
C GLN A 303 -5.18 -6.46 -31.23
N THR A 304 -5.68 -7.47 -30.51
CA THR A 304 -7.00 -8.02 -30.71
C THR A 304 -7.59 -8.54 -29.41
N LYS A 305 -8.84 -8.19 -29.13
CA LYS A 305 -9.66 -8.81 -28.07
C LYS A 305 -10.10 -10.22 -28.48
N ARG A 306 -10.49 -10.37 -29.75
CA ARG A 306 -10.89 -11.61 -30.42
C ARG A 306 -9.69 -12.51 -30.71
N THR A 307 -9.93 -13.69 -31.29
CA THR A 307 -8.85 -14.61 -31.63
C THR A 307 -7.91 -14.01 -32.68
N VAL A 308 -6.60 -14.27 -32.55
CA VAL A 308 -5.61 -13.78 -33.53
C VAL A 308 -5.93 -14.25 -34.95
N ARG A 309 -6.45 -15.47 -35.13
CA ARG A 309 -6.84 -15.98 -36.46
C ARG A 309 -7.88 -15.10 -37.16
N GLU A 310 -8.86 -14.57 -36.44
CA GLU A 310 -9.91 -13.71 -37.00
C GLU A 310 -9.29 -12.38 -37.44
N ARG A 311 -8.46 -11.77 -36.58
CA ARG A 311 -7.79 -10.52 -36.90
C ARG A 311 -6.84 -10.62 -38.10
N ILE A 312 -6.08 -11.71 -38.20
CA ILE A 312 -5.21 -11.93 -39.36
C ILE A 312 -6.02 -12.19 -40.63
N ARG A 313 -7.18 -12.87 -40.55
CA ARG A 313 -8.07 -13.06 -41.70
C ARG A 313 -8.60 -11.73 -42.24
N GLU A 314 -8.92 -10.80 -41.36
CA GLU A 314 -9.33 -9.43 -41.72
C GLU A 314 -8.23 -8.70 -42.48
N HIS A 315 -6.99 -8.68 -41.97
CA HIS A 315 -5.84 -8.10 -42.67
C HIS A 315 -5.64 -8.75 -44.05
N LYS A 316 -5.67 -10.08 -44.12
CA LYS A 316 -5.56 -10.81 -45.40
C LYS A 316 -6.69 -10.44 -46.38
N SER A 317 -7.92 -10.32 -45.89
CA SER A 317 -9.07 -9.92 -46.71
C SER A 317 -8.92 -8.50 -47.22
N ALA A 318 -8.52 -7.57 -46.36
CA ALA A 318 -8.33 -6.16 -46.73
C ALA A 318 -7.29 -5.98 -47.85
N ILE A 319 -6.19 -6.74 -47.80
CA ILE A 319 -5.19 -6.76 -48.89
C ILE A 319 -5.81 -7.29 -50.19
N ARG A 320 -6.59 -8.38 -50.15
CA ARG A 320 -7.22 -8.97 -51.35
C ARG A 320 -8.27 -8.06 -51.98
N THR A 321 -9.05 -7.38 -51.15
CA THR A 321 -10.17 -6.53 -51.59
C THR A 321 -9.74 -5.09 -51.87
N GLY A 322 -8.44 -4.77 -51.79
CA GLY A 322 -7.93 -3.45 -52.17
C GLY A 322 -8.24 -2.31 -51.19
N LYS A 323 -8.41 -2.60 -49.88
CA LYS A 323 -8.75 -1.60 -48.86
C LYS A 323 -7.55 -0.72 -48.48
N LYS A 324 -7.30 0.34 -49.25
CA LYS A 324 -6.15 1.24 -49.08
C LYS A 324 -6.19 2.10 -47.80
N ASP A 325 -7.36 2.23 -47.19
CA ASP A 325 -7.59 2.96 -45.93
C ASP A 325 -6.88 2.29 -44.73
N GLN A 326 -6.72 0.97 -44.75
CA GLN A 326 -6.02 0.25 -43.67
C GLN A 326 -4.51 0.26 -43.88
N THR A 327 -3.75 0.59 -42.83
CA THR A 327 -2.28 0.78 -42.89
C THR A 327 -1.54 -0.41 -43.52
N VAL A 328 -1.79 -1.63 -43.04
CA VAL A 328 -1.15 -2.85 -43.55
C VAL A 328 -1.57 -3.13 -45.00
N ALA A 329 -2.85 -2.95 -45.33
CA ALA A 329 -3.35 -3.26 -46.67
C ALA A 329 -2.89 -2.23 -47.71
N GLY A 330 -2.98 -0.93 -47.40
CA GLY A 330 -2.46 0.15 -48.24
C GLY A 330 -0.99 -0.04 -48.59
N HIS A 331 -0.15 -0.32 -47.59
CA HIS A 331 1.27 -0.57 -47.82
C HIS A 331 1.53 -1.79 -48.73
N PHE A 332 0.83 -2.91 -48.50
CA PHE A 332 1.00 -4.10 -49.33
C PHE A 332 0.58 -3.85 -50.80
N ILE A 333 -0.44 -3.03 -51.02
CA ILE A 333 -0.92 -2.67 -52.36
C ILE A 333 0.09 -1.73 -53.05
N GLU A 334 0.53 -0.67 -52.36
CA GLU A 334 1.48 0.32 -52.89
C GLU A 334 2.83 -0.31 -53.27
N ARG A 335 3.31 -1.28 -52.48
CA ARG A 335 4.57 -1.99 -52.73
C ARG A 335 4.40 -3.27 -53.55
N ALA A 336 3.22 -3.52 -54.11
CA ALA A 336 2.89 -4.71 -54.90
C ALA A 336 3.23 -6.06 -54.20
N HIS A 337 3.06 -6.11 -52.87
CA HIS A 337 3.23 -7.32 -52.07
C HIS A 337 2.00 -8.21 -52.10
N ARG A 338 2.24 -9.51 -52.07
CA ARG A 338 1.18 -10.53 -52.05
C ARG A 338 0.86 -10.97 -50.63
N VAL A 339 -0.40 -11.35 -50.40
CA VAL A 339 -0.91 -11.81 -49.09
C VAL A 339 -0.14 -13.01 -48.54
N ASN A 340 0.40 -13.87 -49.40
CA ASN A 340 1.20 -15.02 -48.99
C ASN A 340 2.58 -14.63 -48.39
N GLN A 341 3.09 -13.43 -48.70
CA GLN A 341 4.35 -12.90 -48.19
C GLN A 341 4.20 -12.29 -46.78
N LEU A 342 2.96 -12.03 -46.34
CA LEU A 342 2.68 -11.57 -44.98
C LEU A 342 3.16 -12.61 -43.96
N LYS A 343 3.96 -12.22 -42.97
CA LYS A 343 4.30 -13.07 -41.82
C LYS A 343 3.85 -12.41 -40.54
N PHE A 344 3.36 -13.19 -39.58
CA PHE A 344 2.97 -12.66 -38.28
C PHE A 344 3.44 -13.52 -37.12
N GLN A 345 3.64 -12.88 -35.97
CA GLN A 345 4.08 -13.53 -34.74
C GLN A 345 3.30 -12.95 -33.56
N ILE A 346 2.87 -13.81 -32.64
CA ILE A 346 2.21 -13.37 -31.40
C ILE A 346 3.28 -13.16 -30.34
N ILE A 347 3.30 -11.99 -29.72
CA ILE A 347 4.37 -11.57 -28.82
C ILE A 347 3.93 -11.58 -27.36
N GLU A 348 2.66 -11.28 -27.08
CA GLU A 348 2.16 -11.24 -25.72
C GLU A 348 0.63 -11.40 -25.65
N THR A 349 0.12 -11.99 -24.56
CA THR A 349 -1.31 -11.99 -24.24
C THR A 349 -1.56 -11.36 -22.87
N VAL A 350 -2.74 -10.78 -22.68
CA VAL A 350 -3.21 -10.33 -21.37
C VAL A 350 -4.05 -11.42 -20.75
N GLU A 351 -3.61 -11.99 -19.63
CA GLU A 351 -4.39 -12.98 -18.88
C GLU A 351 -5.59 -12.32 -18.17
N PRO A 352 -6.71 -13.04 -17.98
CA PRO A 352 -7.82 -12.52 -17.20
C PRO A 352 -7.40 -12.29 -15.74
N LYS A 353 -7.58 -11.05 -15.26
CA LYS A 353 -7.32 -10.68 -13.87
C LYS A 353 -8.40 -11.25 -12.95
N ARG A 354 -7.98 -11.85 -11.83
CA ARG A 354 -8.87 -12.53 -10.86
C ARG A 354 -9.89 -11.61 -10.17
N ARG A 355 -9.56 -10.32 -10.00
CA ARG A 355 -10.37 -9.34 -9.24
C ARG A 355 -11.04 -8.30 -10.14
N GLY A 356 -11.20 -8.61 -11.43
CA GLY A 356 -11.52 -7.59 -12.41
C GLY A 356 -10.35 -6.62 -12.62
N GLY A 357 -10.64 -5.52 -13.30
CA GLY A 357 -9.64 -4.62 -13.86
C GLY A 357 -9.81 -4.53 -15.36
N ASP A 358 -9.54 -3.37 -15.92
CA ASP A 358 -9.74 -3.14 -17.34
C ASP A 358 -8.67 -3.86 -18.17
N ARG A 359 -9.00 -5.09 -18.59
CA ARG A 359 -8.17 -5.93 -19.45
C ARG A 359 -7.92 -5.27 -20.81
N LEU A 360 -8.80 -4.36 -21.24
CA LEU A 360 -8.63 -3.59 -22.46
C LEU A 360 -7.60 -2.49 -22.27
N LYS A 361 -7.66 -1.77 -21.15
CA LYS A 361 -6.64 -0.78 -20.77
C LYS A 361 -5.24 -1.41 -20.75
N GLU A 362 -5.10 -2.61 -20.17
CA GLU A 362 -3.83 -3.34 -20.18
C GLU A 362 -3.40 -3.81 -21.58
N LEU A 363 -4.35 -4.24 -22.41
CA LEU A 363 -4.06 -4.65 -23.79
C LEU A 363 -3.57 -3.47 -24.63
N LEU A 364 -4.18 -2.29 -24.48
CA LEU A 364 -3.75 -1.04 -25.11
C LEU A 364 -2.35 -0.63 -24.63
N TYR A 365 -2.09 -0.71 -23.32
CA TYR A 365 -0.75 -0.43 -22.76
C TYR A 365 0.32 -1.34 -23.37
N LYS A 366 0.03 -2.65 -23.49
CA LYS A 366 0.97 -3.59 -24.10
C LYS A 366 1.19 -3.32 -25.59
N GLU A 367 0.14 -2.96 -26.33
CA GLU A 367 0.27 -2.54 -27.73
C GLU A 367 1.20 -1.33 -27.87
N ALA A 368 0.95 -0.27 -27.09
CA ALA A 368 1.78 0.94 -27.05
C ALA A 368 3.24 0.64 -26.70
N TYR A 369 3.46 -0.18 -25.67
CA TYR A 369 4.78 -0.65 -25.27
C TYR A 369 5.53 -1.34 -26.43
N TRP A 370 4.86 -2.25 -27.14
CA TRP A 370 5.48 -3.00 -28.22
C TRP A 370 5.70 -2.17 -29.49
N ILE A 371 4.82 -1.22 -29.81
CA ILE A 371 5.01 -0.24 -30.89
C ILE A 371 6.29 0.57 -30.64
N ARG A 372 6.47 1.08 -29.41
CA ARG A 372 7.66 1.84 -29.03
C ARG A 372 8.92 0.96 -29.01
N LYS A 373 8.82 -0.25 -28.46
CA LYS A 373 9.96 -1.17 -28.31
C LYS A 373 10.48 -1.72 -29.64
N LEU A 374 9.60 -1.94 -30.62
CA LEU A 374 9.96 -2.42 -31.96
C LEU A 374 10.11 -1.28 -32.97
N GLU A 375 9.92 -0.03 -32.53
CA GLU A 375 10.00 1.19 -33.32
C GLU A 375 9.18 1.11 -34.62
N THR A 376 7.93 0.66 -34.54
CA THR A 376 7.06 0.41 -35.70
C THR A 376 6.26 1.61 -36.17
N LEU A 377 6.54 2.81 -35.66
CA LEU A 377 5.92 4.05 -36.13
C LEU A 377 6.48 4.50 -37.48
N GLU A 378 5.63 5.10 -38.30
CA GLU A 378 6.05 5.79 -39.52
C GLU A 378 7.08 6.90 -39.20
N PRO A 379 8.13 7.08 -40.03
CA PRO A 379 8.40 6.40 -41.31
C PRO A 379 9.13 5.05 -41.18
N GLY A 380 9.54 4.65 -39.96
CA GLY A 380 10.36 3.45 -39.73
C GLY A 380 9.57 2.14 -39.55
N GLY A 381 8.25 2.19 -39.66
CA GLY A 381 7.32 1.06 -39.54
C GLY A 381 5.95 1.38 -40.15
N LEU A 382 4.94 0.55 -39.84
CA LEU A 382 3.59 0.61 -40.44
C LEU A 382 2.50 1.17 -39.51
N ASN A 383 2.82 1.48 -38.25
CA ASN A 383 1.88 2.11 -37.33
C ASN A 383 1.86 3.63 -37.59
N LYS A 384 0.69 4.19 -37.89
CA LYS A 384 0.50 5.65 -38.04
C LYS A 384 0.43 6.35 -36.69
N GLU A 385 -0.32 5.77 -35.76
CA GLU A 385 -0.56 6.28 -34.42
C GLU A 385 -0.82 5.12 -33.46
N TYR A 386 -0.85 5.43 -32.16
CA TYR A 386 -1.22 4.52 -31.10
C TYR A 386 -1.77 5.31 -29.92
N ASP A 387 -2.71 4.71 -29.20
CA ASP A 387 -3.43 5.36 -28.12
C ASP A 387 -2.59 5.40 -26.84
N LEU A 388 -2.35 6.61 -26.32
CA LEU A 388 -1.65 6.87 -25.05
C LEU A 388 -2.61 7.29 -23.93
N SER A 389 -3.91 7.50 -24.20
CA SER A 389 -4.89 7.87 -23.18
C SER A 389 -4.84 6.98 -21.92
N PRO A 390 -4.62 5.65 -22.02
CA PRO A 390 -4.49 4.78 -20.85
C PRO A 390 -3.32 5.09 -19.90
N ILE A 391 -2.30 5.79 -20.38
CA ILE A 391 -1.07 6.11 -19.65
C ILE A 391 -1.21 7.45 -18.91
N PHE A 392 -2.03 8.36 -19.43
CA PHE A 392 -2.19 9.72 -18.89
C PHE A 392 -3.45 9.92 -18.04
N ASP A 393 -4.44 9.02 -18.10
CA ASP A 393 -5.63 9.07 -17.25
C ASP A 393 -5.33 9.00 -15.74
N ASP A 394 -4.17 8.48 -15.35
CA ASP A 394 -3.74 8.39 -13.95
C ASP A 394 -2.99 9.66 -13.47
N PHE A 395 -2.74 10.64 -14.35
CA PHE A 395 -2.11 11.93 -14.05
C PHE A 395 -3.12 13.08 -14.12
N ASN A 396 -4.19 13.00 -13.32
CA ASN A 396 -5.04 14.16 -13.03
C ASN A 396 -4.93 14.55 -11.55
N ILE A 397 -3.92 15.35 -11.19
CA ILE A 397 -3.92 16.13 -9.95
C ILE A 397 -3.35 17.54 -10.18
N ALA A 398 -4.30 18.50 -10.17
CA ALA A 398 -4.26 19.86 -9.63
C ALA A 398 -3.16 20.85 -10.10
N LEU A 399 -3.58 21.75 -11.00
CA LEU A 399 -2.93 23.03 -11.26
C LEU A 399 -3.38 24.05 -10.17
N ILE A 400 -2.42 24.43 -9.31
CA ILE A 400 -2.12 25.77 -8.76
C ILE A 400 -3.31 26.75 -8.55
N CYS A 401 -3.60 27.08 -7.29
CA CYS A 401 -4.19 28.37 -6.92
C CYS A 401 -3.23 29.14 -5.99
N PHE A 402 -2.83 30.33 -6.44
CA PHE A 402 -2.20 31.39 -5.65
C PHE A 402 -3.22 32.00 -4.68
N TYR A 403 -2.79 32.39 -3.47
CA TYR A 403 -3.07 33.71 -2.87
C TYR A 403 -2.16 33.98 -1.67
N SER A 404 -1.64 35.20 -1.59
CA SER A 404 -0.84 35.79 -0.51
C SER A 404 -1.73 36.32 0.62
N ASP A 405 -1.30 36.23 1.88
CA ASP A 405 -0.74 37.38 2.64
C ASP A 405 -0.56 37.12 4.16
N PHE A 406 0.36 37.92 4.71
CA PHE A 406 1.03 37.94 6.03
C PHE A 406 0.21 37.63 7.31
N MET A 407 0.84 36.89 8.24
CA MET A 407 1.13 37.35 9.61
C MET A 407 2.11 36.42 10.36
N TYR A 408 3.02 37.04 11.13
CA TYR A 408 3.99 36.37 12.00
C TYR A 408 3.30 35.64 13.16
N SER A 409 3.49 34.33 13.31
CA SER A 409 3.33 33.57 14.56
C SER A 409 3.78 32.12 14.37
N ILE A 410 4.12 31.47 15.50
CA ILE A 410 4.61 30.08 15.56
C ILE A 410 3.64 29.17 14.80
N ILE A 411 4.15 28.50 13.76
CA ILE A 411 3.37 27.56 12.96
C ILE A 411 3.53 26.17 13.56
N PHE A 412 2.41 25.57 13.90
CA PHE A 412 2.31 24.18 14.29
C PHE A 412 2.31 23.29 13.06
N LEU A 413 3.03 22.17 13.09
CA LEU A 413 3.18 21.24 11.97
C LEU A 413 2.68 19.83 12.28
N CYS A 414 2.04 19.20 11.29
CA CYS A 414 1.91 17.75 11.20
C CYS A 414 2.34 17.35 9.78
N LEU A 415 3.49 16.69 9.63
CA LEU A 415 3.86 16.05 8.37
C LEU A 415 3.43 14.60 8.41
N THR A 416 2.58 14.17 7.49
CA THR A 416 2.22 12.76 7.29
C THR A 416 2.97 12.23 6.07
N ASP A 417 3.78 11.17 6.23
CA ASP A 417 4.37 10.45 5.09
C ASP A 417 3.29 9.63 4.37
N ASN A 418 3.17 9.83 3.05
CA ASN A 418 2.41 8.93 2.19
C ASN A 418 3.35 7.84 1.67
N PHE A 419 3.35 6.66 2.32
CA PHE A 419 4.02 5.49 1.77
C PHE A 419 3.20 4.87 0.64
N THR A 420 3.62 5.09 -0.60
CA THR A 420 3.35 4.15 -1.70
C THR A 420 4.36 3.00 -1.61
N LEU A 421 3.89 1.88 -1.07
CA LEU A 421 4.61 0.60 -1.05
C LEU A 421 4.70 0.02 -2.47
N ASP A 422 5.73 0.42 -3.22
CA ASP A 422 6.27 -0.41 -4.30
C ASP A 422 7.38 -1.29 -3.73
N ILE A 423 7.03 -2.57 -3.60
CA ILE A 423 7.94 -3.66 -3.25
C ILE A 423 8.81 -3.99 -4.48
N TRP A 424 10.04 -4.47 -4.21
CA TRP A 424 11.17 -4.86 -5.08
C TRP A 424 12.24 -3.75 -5.16
N SER A 425 13.44 -3.89 -4.60
CA SER A 425 14.35 -5.04 -4.70
C SER A 425 15.28 -5.20 -3.49
N ALA A 426 15.47 -6.45 -3.08
CA ALA A 426 16.61 -6.91 -2.28
C ALA A 426 17.92 -6.74 -3.07
N SER A 427 19.03 -6.46 -2.36
CA SER A 427 20.38 -6.97 -2.64
C SER A 427 21.33 -6.63 -1.48
N ASN A 428 21.78 -7.71 -0.82
CA ASN A 428 22.86 -7.88 0.17
C ASN A 428 22.74 -7.23 1.55
#